data_AF-A0A382R9R2-F1
#
_entry.id   AF-A0A382R9R2-F1
#
_cell.length_a   1.000
_cell.length_b   1.000
_cell.length_c   1.000
_cell.angle_alpha   90.00
_cell.angle_beta   90.00
_cell.angle_gamma   90.00
#
_symmetry.space_group_name_H-M   'P 1'
#
loop_
_entity.id
_entity.type
_entity.pdbx_description
1 polymer ?
#
loop_
_entity_poly.entity_id
_entity_poly.type
_entity_poly.pdbx_seq_one_letter_code
_entity_poly.pdbx_strand_id
1 'polypeptide(L)' 'SVEEFRITVTTDREMGNLAIELELSKNANPESARKTVDQAIQNELSLRPEITLVPSGSLPRFEMKAKRFHLKNN' A
#
# COMPACT_ATOMS: atom_id res chain seq x y z
N SER A 1 -13.94 2.24 3.94
CA SER A 1 -13.15 0.99 3.99
C SER A 1 -12.18 0.97 2.83
N VAL A 2 -11.07 0.23 2.93
CA VAL A 2 -10.14 -0.01 1.82
C VAL A 2 -10.76 -1.09 0.92
N GLU A 3 -10.80 -0.84 -0.39
CA GLU A 3 -11.33 -1.79 -1.40
C GLU A 3 -10.23 -2.66 -2.01
N GLU A 4 -9.08 -2.08 -2.31
CA GLU A 4 -7.90 -2.76 -2.86
C GLU A 4 -6.64 -2.02 -2.42
N PHE A 5 -5.50 -2.71 -2.37
CA PHE A 5 -4.23 -2.09 -2.04
C PHE A 5 -3.05 -2.75 -2.77
N ARG A 6 -2.01 -1.96 -3.01
CA ARG A 6 -0.70 -2.46 -3.46
C ARG A 6 0.37 -2.01 -2.50
N ILE A 7 1.23 -2.94 -2.10
CA ILE A 7 2.44 -2.64 -1.34
C ILE A 7 3.63 -2.85 -2.26
N THR A 8 4.50 -1.86 -2.34
CA THR A 8 5.78 -1.94 -3.04
C THR A 8 6.89 -1.73 -2.03
N VAL A 9 7.78 -2.71 -1.90
CA VAL A 9 8.99 -2.61 -1.10
C VAL A 9 10.16 -2.39 -2.05
N THR A 10 10.93 -1.34 -1.83
CA THR A 10 12.17 -1.07 -2.56
C THR A 10 13.33 -0.96 -1.57
N THR A 11 14.54 -1.21 -2.05
CA THR A 11 15.77 -0.96 -1.28
C THR A 11 16.64 -0.02 -2.10
N ASP A 12 16.85 1.20 -1.61
CA ASP A 12 17.73 2.20 -2.22
C ASP A 12 18.91 2.43 -1.26
N ARG A 13 20.14 2.18 -1.73
CA ARG A 13 21.39 2.38 -0.97
C ARG A 13 21.30 1.87 0.48
N GLU A 14 20.88 0.61 0.62
CA GLU A 14 20.71 -0.12 1.90
C GLU A 14 19.50 0.29 2.76
N MET A 15 18.75 1.33 2.38
CA MET A 15 17.54 1.74 3.09
C MET A 15 16.30 1.14 2.44
N GLY A 16 15.47 0.46 3.25
CA GLY A 16 14.18 -0.07 2.81
C GLY A 16 13.11 1.02 2.76
N ASN A 17 12.48 1.18 1.60
CA ASN A 17 11.33 2.06 1.41
C ASN A 17 10.07 1.22 1.22
N LEU A 18 8.96 1.67 1.81
CA LEU A 18 7.67 1.01 1.75
C LEU A 18 6.64 1.98 1.17
N ALA A 19 6.17 1.73 -0.04
CA ALA A 19 5.11 2.50 -0.66
C ALA A 19 3.80 1.71 -0.65
N ILE A 20 2.71 2.35 -0.27
CA ILE A 20 1.39 1.74 -0.17
C ILE A 20 0.39 2.56 -0.98
N GLU A 21 -0.20 1.95 -2.00
CA GLU A 21 -1.29 2.51 -2.79
C GLU A 21 -2.62 1.94 -2.27
N LEU A 22 -3.59 2.81 -2.00
CA LEU A 22 -4.90 2.43 -1.47
C LEU A 22 -6.03 2.87 -2.39
N GLU A 23 -6.90 1.93 -2.75
CA GLU A 23 -8.25 2.23 -3.23
C GLU A 23 -9.21 2.28 -2.06
N LEU A 24 -10.01 3.35 -2.01
CA LEU A 24 -10.99 3.53 -0.97
C LEU A 24 -12.40 3.37 -1.53
N SER A 25 -13.29 2.82 -0.71
CA SER A 25 -14.71 2.80 -1.03
C SER A 25 -15.28 4.21 -1.09
N LYS A 26 -16.32 4.42 -1.91
CA LYS A 26 -16.93 5.75 -2.14
C LYS A 26 -17.34 6.49 -0.86
N ASN A 27 -17.62 5.75 0.21
CA ASN A 27 -18.06 6.30 1.50
C ASN A 27 -16.94 6.32 2.55
N ALA A 28 -15.71 5.95 2.20
CA ALA A 28 -14.59 5.96 3.12
C ALA A 28 -14.08 7.39 3.33
N ASN A 29 -13.66 7.70 4.56
CA ASN A 29 -12.90 8.92 4.82
C ASN A 29 -11.42 8.70 4.44
N PRO A 30 -10.87 9.49 3.51
CA PRO A 30 -9.47 9.39 3.06
C PRO A 30 -8.43 9.54 4.17
N GLU A 31 -8.62 10.50 5.05
CA GLU A 31 -7.65 10.85 6.09
C GLU A 31 -7.61 9.78 7.18
N SER A 32 -8.78 9.29 7.61
CA SER A 32 -8.85 8.22 8.61
C SER A 32 -8.23 6.93 8.06
N ALA A 33 -8.50 6.57 6.79
CA ALA A 33 -7.91 5.40 6.17
C ALA A 33 -6.38 5.48 6.10
N ARG A 34 -5.83 6.63 5.67
CA ARG A 34 -4.37 6.86 5.67
C ARG A 34 -3.78 6.70 7.07
N LYS A 35 -4.36 7.37 8.06
CA LYS A 35 -3.87 7.35 9.44
C LYS A 35 -3.93 5.94 10.05
N THR A 36 -5.01 5.19 9.80
CA THR A 36 -5.14 3.82 10.30
C THR A 36 -4.09 2.90 9.69
N VAL A 37 -3.85 2.99 8.38
CA VAL A 37 -2.83 2.17 7.71
C VAL A 37 -1.43 2.56 8.16
N ASP A 38 -1.13 3.86 8.25
CA ASP A 38 0.16 4.38 8.73
C ASP A 38 0.48 3.87 10.13
N GLN A 39 -0.48 4.00 11.06
CA GLN A 39 -0.30 3.57 12.44
C GLN A 39 -0.13 2.05 12.56
N ALA A 40 -0.88 1.26 11.79
CA ALA A 40 -0.76 -0.19 11.81
C ALA A 40 0.62 -0.65 11.34
N ILE A 41 1.10 -0.11 10.22
CA ILE A 41 2.42 -0.44 9.67
C ILE A 41 3.54 0.03 10.60
N GLN A 42 3.42 1.23 11.18
CA GLN A 42 4.39 1.72 12.14
C GLN A 42 4.45 0.82 13.39
N ASN A 43 3.30 0.38 13.91
CA ASN A 43 3.25 -0.44 15.11
C ASN A 43 3.75 -1.87 14.89
N GLU A 44 3.42 -2.48 13.75
CA GLU A 44 3.74 -3.90 13.49
C GLU A 44 5.12 -4.09 12.87
N LEU A 45 5.56 -3.16 12.02
CA LEU A 45 6.78 -3.31 11.23
C LEU A 45 7.87 -2.29 11.57
N SER A 46 7.57 -1.29 12.42
CA SER A 46 8.49 -0.17 12.73
C SER A 46 8.99 0.58 11.48
N LEU A 47 8.21 0.53 10.39
CA LEU A 47 8.48 1.23 9.14
C LEU A 47 7.56 2.44 8.99
N ARG A 48 8.02 3.44 8.25
CA ARG A 48 7.19 4.58 7.83
C ARG A 48 6.81 4.41 6.36
N PRO A 49 5.56 4.04 6.06
CA PRO A 49 5.13 3.88 4.68
C PRO A 49 4.82 5.22 4.01
N GLU A 50 5.13 5.33 2.72
CA GLU A 50 4.59 6.37 1.84
C GLU A 50 3.21 5.94 1.33
N ILE A 51 2.15 6.54 1.88
CA ILE A 51 0.77 6.18 1.53
C ILE A 51 0.24 7.11 0.43
N THR A 52 -0.27 6.52 -0.65
CA THR A 52 -0.91 7.20 -1.78
C THR A 52 -2.34 6.68 -1.95
N LEU A 53 -3.30 7.58 -2.13
CA LEU A 53 -4.67 7.20 -2.46
C LEU A 53 -4.83 7.24 -3.97
N VAL A 54 -5.32 6.15 -4.55
CA VAL A 54 -5.50 6.01 -6.00
C VAL A 54 -6.98 5.85 -6.34
N PRO A 55 -7.41 6.20 -7.56
CA PRO A 55 -8.80 6.03 -7.97
C PRO A 55 -9.28 4.58 -7.87
N SER A 56 -10.54 4.37 -7.51
CA SER A 56 -11.14 3.01 -7.49
C SER A 56 -11.05 2.35 -8.87
N GLY A 57 -10.60 1.10 -8.91
CA GLY A 57 -10.40 0.32 -10.14
C GLY A 57 -9.08 0.59 -10.88
N SER A 58 -8.16 1.37 -10.31
CA SER A 58 -6.85 1.67 -10.92
C SER A 58 -5.78 0.63 -10.57
N LEU A 59 -5.92 -0.07 -9.45
CA LEU A 59 -5.08 -1.17 -9.04
C LEU A 59 -5.51 -2.45 -9.76
N PRO A 60 -4.55 -3.27 -10.21
CA PRO A 60 -4.84 -4.51 -10.92
C PRO A 60 -5.49 -5.51 -9.96
N ARG A 61 -6.72 -5.88 -10.30
CA ARG A 61 -7.46 -6.95 -9.62
C ARG A 61 -6.98 -8.27 -10.20
N PHE A 62 -6.09 -8.95 -9.49
CA PHE A 62 -5.60 -10.25 -9.96
C PHE A 62 -6.70 -11.31 -9.76
N GLU A 63 -7.38 -11.69 -10.84
CA GLU A 63 -8.41 -12.76 -10.82
C GLU A 63 -7.85 -14.17 -10.56
N MET A 64 -6.52 -14.36 -10.47
CA MET A 64 -5.90 -15.63 -10.10
C MET A 64 -4.74 -15.44 -9.12
N LYS A 65 -4.73 -16.23 -8.03
CA LYS A 65 -3.72 -16.32 -6.94
C LYS A 65 -2.78 -15.11 -6.89
N ALA A 66 -3.21 -14.08 -6.16
CA ALA A 66 -2.52 -12.81 -5.99
C ALA A 66 -0.99 -12.95 -5.83
N LYS A 67 -0.25 -12.67 -6.91
CA LYS A 67 1.21 -12.53 -6.93
C LYS A 67 1.57 -11.18 -6.30
N ARG A 68 1.50 -11.10 -4.97
CA ARG A 68 1.70 -9.84 -4.20
C ARG A 68 3.16 -9.39 -4.06
N PHE A 69 4.12 -10.10 -4.68
CA PHE A 69 5.55 -9.79 -4.56
C PHE A 69 6.19 -9.67 -5.93
N HIS A 70 6.66 -8.48 -6.27
CA HIS A 70 7.42 -8.20 -7.48
C HIS A 70 8.85 -7.84 -7.06
N LEU A 71 9.81 -8.75 -7.27
CA LEU A 71 11.24 -8.43 -7.14
C LEU A 71 11.68 -7.73 -8.42
N LYS A 72 12.26 -6.53 -8.28
CA LYS A 72 12.91 -5.82 -9.39
C LYS A 72 14.41 -5.86 -9.13
N ASN A 73 15.14 -6.65 -9.92
CA ASN A 73 16.59 -6.65 -9.89
C ASN A 73 17.10 -5.55 -10.82
N ASN A 74 18.13 -4.82 -10.36
CA ASN A 74 18.88 -3.85 -11.15
C ASN A 74 19.70 -4.53 -12.24
#